data_AF-A0A7V4Y9G7-F1
#
_entry.id   AF-A0A7V4Y9G7-F1
#
_cell.length_a   1.000
_cell.length_b   1.000
_cell.length_c   1.000
_cell.angle_alpha   90.00
_cell.angle_beta   90.00
_cell.angle_gamma   90.00
#
_symmetry.space_group_name_H-M   'P 1'
#
loop_
_entity.id
_entity.type
_entity.pdbx_description
1 polymer ?
#
loop_
_entity_poly.entity_id
_entity_poly.type
_entity_poly.pdbx_seq_one_letter_code
_entity_poly.pdbx_strand_id
1 'polypeptide(L)'
;MKPFGHKRVAYFIANKTPLPISLSDEEKEALIKGSIGPDYWVSDRLLKRAHHYGRIKEIEKYIIKARGEFLKGDIKQSAYNLGIALHFIGDYPVPSASTKIRYFYGKGAGLKTYHAMQRAKKRHKAFEEEMSEAQIGEIELFTLKTPLEIIPTIKRMLVKQFSPAESLGRVYQISYAICEIVWRNPNKLSQEEKELLVKIPSFKKKYFLKLGGEIGSLLSLIFVPAIPIFLFFFLLFIFLFLVFRNTLNPFFLEKWYGKKIFTEY
;
A
#
# COMPACT_ATOMS: atom_id res chain seq x y z
N MET A 1 15.16 2.89 19.35
CA MET A 1 15.43 2.50 17.95
C MET A 1 15.86 3.74 17.21
N LYS A 2 16.90 3.69 16.38
CA LYS A 2 17.30 4.86 15.59
C LYS A 2 16.34 4.96 14.39
N PRO A 3 15.57 6.05 14.22
CA PRO A 3 14.63 6.25 13.10
C PRO A 3 15.35 6.47 11.74
N PHE A 4 16.60 6.04 11.62
CA PHE A 4 17.55 6.51 10.63
C PHE A 4 17.22 5.99 9.22
N GLY A 5 16.72 4.75 9.10
CA GLY A 5 16.32 4.17 7.81
C GLY A 5 15.17 4.93 7.16
N HIS A 6 14.04 5.08 7.85
CA HIS A 6 12.84 5.76 7.29
C HIS A 6 13.07 7.25 7.05
N LYS A 7 13.81 7.92 7.94
CA LYS A 7 14.20 9.32 7.75
C LYS A 7 15.06 9.48 6.51
N ARG A 8 16.03 8.59 6.28
CA ARG A 8 16.95 8.64 5.14
C ARG A 8 16.22 8.44 3.81
N VAL A 9 15.21 7.56 3.77
CA VAL A 9 14.39 7.37 2.56
C VAL A 9 13.63 8.64 2.19
N ALA A 10 12.88 9.18 3.15
CA ALA A 10 12.12 10.42 2.94
C ALA A 10 13.01 11.62 2.63
N TYR A 11 14.15 11.76 3.32
CA TYR A 11 15.09 12.85 3.08
C TYR A 11 15.67 12.80 1.67
N PHE A 12 16.09 11.62 1.20
CA PHE A 12 16.63 11.47 -0.14
C PHE A 12 15.57 11.80 -1.19
N ILE A 13 14.34 11.31 -1.05
CA ILE A 13 13.24 11.64 -1.97
C ILE A 13 12.93 13.14 -1.98
N ALA A 14 12.89 13.78 -0.80
CA ALA A 14 12.61 15.20 -0.66
C ALA A 14 13.67 16.11 -1.30
N ASN A 15 14.94 15.66 -1.37
CA ASN A 15 16.07 16.54 -1.68
C ASN A 15 16.90 16.13 -2.90
N LYS A 16 16.82 14.87 -3.34
CA LYS A 16 17.78 14.28 -4.29
C LYS A 16 17.10 13.63 -5.49
N THR A 17 15.78 13.65 -5.58
CA THR A 17 15.05 12.96 -6.63
C THR A 17 14.18 13.95 -7.42
N PRO A 18 14.15 13.87 -8.77
CA PRO A 18 13.30 14.74 -9.57
C PRO A 18 11.83 14.37 -9.35
N LEU A 19 11.12 15.18 -8.56
CA LEU A 19 9.70 14.98 -8.29
C LEU A 19 8.83 15.75 -9.29
N PRO A 20 7.57 15.31 -9.53
CA PRO A 20 6.64 16.03 -10.41
C PRO A 20 6.31 17.46 -9.94
N ILE A 21 6.54 17.74 -8.65
CA ILE A 21 6.36 19.03 -8.02
C ILE A 21 7.63 19.39 -7.23
N SER A 22 7.96 20.67 -7.19
CA SER A 22 8.97 21.17 -6.25
C SER A 22 8.32 21.30 -4.87
N LEU A 23 8.97 20.77 -3.85
CA LEU A 23 8.53 20.90 -2.46
C LEU A 23 9.21 22.11 -1.82
N SER A 24 8.44 22.93 -1.11
CA SER A 24 8.94 23.89 -0.12
C SER A 24 9.62 23.18 1.06
N ASP A 25 10.36 23.92 1.87
CA ASP A 25 11.07 23.32 3.00
C ASP A 25 10.10 22.80 4.07
N GLU A 26 8.96 23.45 4.29
CA GLU A 26 7.91 22.95 5.20
C GLU A 26 7.27 21.65 4.70
N GLU A 27 7.11 21.49 3.39
CA GLU A 27 6.57 20.27 2.78
C GLU A 27 7.58 19.12 2.83
N LYS A 28 8.87 19.40 2.59
CA LYS A 28 9.95 18.42 2.80
C LYS A 28 10.00 17.96 4.26
N GLU A 29 9.92 18.91 5.19
CA GLU A 29 9.87 18.59 6.63
C GLU A 29 8.63 17.76 6.96
N ALA A 30 7.47 18.08 6.37
CA ALA A 30 6.25 17.29 6.54
C ALA A 30 6.42 15.84 6.04
N LEU A 31 7.06 15.63 4.87
CA LEU A 31 7.37 14.30 4.35
C LEU A 31 8.26 13.52 5.32
N ILE A 32 9.33 14.15 5.82
CA ILE A 32 10.26 13.54 6.78
C ILE A 32 9.56 13.24 8.12
N LYS A 33 8.77 14.18 8.63
CA LYS A 33 8.01 14.01 9.87
C LYS A 33 6.99 12.88 9.75
N GLY A 34 6.34 12.75 8.59
CA GLY A 34 5.44 11.66 8.26
C GLY A 34 6.15 10.30 8.27
N SER A 35 7.40 10.22 7.79
CA SER A 35 8.13 8.96 7.72
C SER A 35 8.67 8.45 9.04
N ILE A 36 8.79 9.31 10.04
CA ILE A 36 9.22 8.92 11.40
C ILE A 36 8.05 8.85 12.39
N GLY A 37 6.95 9.55 12.12
CA GLY A 37 5.79 9.65 13.01
C GLY A 37 5.24 8.31 13.52
N PRO A 38 5.07 7.29 12.65
CA PRO A 38 4.52 6.01 13.06
C PRO A 38 5.29 5.29 14.19
N ASP A 39 6.61 5.46 14.27
CA ASP A 39 7.44 4.90 15.35
C ASP A 39 7.05 5.43 16.73
N TYR A 40 6.47 6.64 16.79
CA TYR A 40 6.10 7.34 18.01
C TYR A 40 4.61 7.24 18.32
N TRP A 41 3.80 6.48 17.58
CA TRP A 41 2.39 6.30 17.90
C TRP A 41 2.23 5.41 19.14
N VAL A 42 2.27 6.04 20.32
CA VAL A 42 2.29 5.38 21.64
C VAL A 42 0.90 4.87 22.08
N SER A 43 -0.18 5.38 21.53
CA SER A 43 -1.52 5.30 22.16
C SER A 43 -2.27 3.98 21.98
N ASP A 44 -1.86 3.09 21.07
CA ASP A 44 -2.56 1.80 20.91
C ASP A 44 -1.55 0.65 20.94
N ARG A 45 -1.68 -0.18 21.98
CA ARG A 45 -0.86 -1.38 22.20
C ARG A 45 -0.96 -2.36 21.02
N LEU A 46 -2.06 -2.32 20.26
CA LEU A 46 -2.23 -3.08 19.02
C LEU A 46 -1.48 -2.43 17.86
N LEU A 47 -1.48 -1.09 17.72
CA LEU A 47 -0.72 -0.35 16.70
C LEU A 47 0.80 -0.43 16.94
N LYS A 48 1.25 -0.39 18.19
CA LYS A 48 2.67 -0.51 18.54
C LYS A 48 3.27 -1.88 18.19
N ARG A 49 2.46 -2.95 18.23
CA ARG A 49 2.90 -4.31 17.84
C ARG A 49 2.75 -4.58 16.34
N ALA A 50 2.16 -3.65 15.60
CA ALA A 50 1.62 -3.85 14.26
C ALA A 50 2.30 -3.07 13.15
N HIS A 51 3.11 -2.04 13.47
CA HIS A 51 3.65 -1.12 12.46
C HIS A 51 4.85 -1.69 11.69
N HIS A 52 5.73 -2.47 12.34
CA HIS A 52 6.87 -3.18 11.69
C HIS A 52 6.50 -4.29 10.70
N TYR A 53 5.26 -4.33 10.23
CA TYR A 53 4.87 -5.18 9.11
C TYR A 53 4.33 -4.25 8.04
N GLY A 54 4.97 -4.25 6.87
CA GLY A 54 4.54 -3.55 5.67
C GLY A 54 3.10 -3.90 5.28
N ARG A 55 2.14 -3.31 6.00
CA ARG A 55 0.72 -3.52 5.84
C ARG A 55 0.37 -2.83 4.56
N ILE A 56 0.26 -3.63 3.51
CA ILE A 56 -0.22 -3.18 2.20
C ILE A 56 -1.48 -2.32 2.34
N LYS A 57 -2.37 -2.66 3.28
CA LYS A 57 -3.56 -1.86 3.61
C LYS A 57 -3.25 -0.48 4.18
N GLU A 58 -2.25 -0.33 5.04
CA GLU A 58 -1.84 0.97 5.57
C GLU A 58 -1.10 1.78 4.49
N ILE A 59 -0.21 1.15 3.72
CA ILE A 59 0.45 1.79 2.56
C ILE A 59 -0.61 2.35 1.61
N GLU A 60 -1.57 1.52 1.19
CA GLU A 60 -2.67 1.90 0.31
C GLU A 60 -3.51 3.05 0.92
N LYS A 61 -3.90 2.93 2.19
CA LYS A 61 -4.67 3.96 2.90
C LYS A 61 -3.97 5.31 2.89
N TYR A 62 -2.67 5.36 3.20
CA TYR A 62 -1.92 6.61 3.30
C TYR A 62 -1.56 7.19 1.93
N ILE A 63 -1.32 6.36 0.91
CA ILE A 63 -1.21 6.79 -0.49
C ILE A 63 -2.51 7.48 -0.95
N ILE A 64 -3.65 6.85 -0.67
CA ILE A 64 -4.95 7.40 -1.05
C ILE A 64 -5.25 8.71 -0.30
N LYS A 65 -4.89 8.80 0.99
CA LYS A 65 -4.99 10.06 1.75
C LYS A 65 -4.09 11.14 1.15
N ALA A 66 -2.82 10.82 0.89
CA ALA A 66 -1.86 11.75 0.31
C ALA A 66 -2.36 12.30 -1.03
N ARG A 67 -2.90 11.41 -1.89
CA ARG A 67 -3.49 11.83 -3.16
C ARG A 67 -4.70 12.74 -2.99
N GLY A 68 -5.60 12.40 -2.07
CA GLY A 68 -6.77 13.22 -1.77
C GLY A 68 -6.40 14.65 -1.34
N GLU A 69 -5.40 14.81 -0.48
CA GLU A 69 -4.93 16.14 -0.06
C GLU A 69 -4.20 16.89 -1.18
N PHE A 70 -3.42 16.20 -2.00
CA PHE A 70 -2.79 16.80 -3.18
C PHE A 70 -3.83 17.39 -4.13
N LEU A 71 -4.91 16.64 -4.40
CA LEU A 71 -6.00 17.10 -5.28
C LEU A 71 -6.78 18.30 -4.72
N LYS A 72 -6.75 18.52 -3.40
CA LYS A 72 -7.30 19.72 -2.76
C LYS A 72 -6.33 20.90 -2.73
N GLY A 73 -5.08 20.70 -3.15
CA GLY A 73 -4.01 21.71 -3.06
C GLY A 73 -3.29 21.77 -1.71
N ASP A 74 -3.59 20.88 -0.76
CA ASP A 74 -2.86 20.79 0.52
C ASP A 74 -1.64 19.87 0.37
N ILE A 75 -0.59 20.43 -0.23
CA ILE A 75 0.65 19.72 -0.53
C ILE A 75 1.38 19.31 0.76
N LYS A 76 1.35 20.14 1.81
CA LYS A 76 1.98 19.83 3.10
C LYS A 76 1.36 18.60 3.77
N GLN A 77 0.04 18.54 3.84
CA GLN A 77 -0.66 17.39 4.40
C GLN A 77 -0.57 16.16 3.48
N SER A 78 -0.51 16.37 2.17
CA SER A 78 -0.20 15.31 1.19
C SER A 78 1.17 14.68 1.48
N ALA A 79 2.21 15.50 1.59
CA ALA A 79 3.57 15.09 1.91
C ALA A 79 3.66 14.35 3.24
N TYR A 80 3.01 14.85 4.29
CA TYR A 80 2.94 14.15 5.57
C TYR A 80 2.33 12.74 5.46
N ASN A 81 1.19 12.62 4.79
CA ASN A 81 0.54 11.31 4.59
C ASN A 81 1.40 10.37 3.73
N LEU A 82 2.07 10.91 2.71
CA LEU A 82 2.96 10.15 1.86
C LEU A 82 4.17 9.65 2.66
N GLY A 83 4.73 10.47 3.53
CA GLY A 83 5.80 10.10 4.45
C GLY A 83 5.43 8.88 5.28
N ILE A 84 4.20 8.83 5.81
CA ILE A 84 3.68 7.67 6.53
C ILE A 84 3.62 6.43 5.63
N ALA A 85 3.22 6.56 4.37
CA ALA A 85 3.25 5.42 3.44
C ALA A 85 4.70 4.92 3.21
N LEU A 86 5.65 5.85 3.05
CA LEU A 86 7.08 5.53 2.88
C LEU A 86 7.67 4.83 4.10
N HIS A 87 7.23 5.19 5.30
CA HIS A 87 7.57 4.47 6.53
C HIS A 87 7.23 2.98 6.40
N PHE A 88 5.97 2.66 6.09
CA PHE A 88 5.51 1.27 5.96
C PHE A 88 6.14 0.51 4.79
N ILE A 89 6.56 1.21 3.72
CA ILE A 89 7.33 0.61 2.62
C ILE A 89 8.74 0.24 3.11
N GLY A 90 9.40 1.15 3.84
CA GLY A 90 10.72 0.90 4.44
C GLY A 90 10.71 -0.22 5.48
N ASP A 91 9.59 -0.42 6.18
CA ASP A 91 9.39 -1.52 7.13
C ASP A 91 9.15 -2.88 6.44
N TYR A 92 8.74 -2.90 5.17
CA TYR A 92 8.37 -4.14 4.48
C TYR A 92 9.51 -5.17 4.39
N PRO A 93 10.74 -4.83 3.96
CA PRO A 93 11.82 -5.81 3.86
C PRO A 93 12.35 -6.27 5.21
N VAL A 94 12.06 -5.54 6.30
CA VAL A 94 12.62 -5.82 7.63
C VAL A 94 11.92 -7.06 8.23
N PRO A 95 12.63 -8.18 8.46
CA PRO A 95 11.99 -9.41 8.91
C PRO A 95 11.42 -9.24 10.32
N SER A 96 10.10 -9.37 10.49
CA SER A 96 9.48 -9.36 11.82
C SER A 96 9.93 -10.57 12.65
N ALA A 97 10.42 -10.30 13.86
CA ALA A 97 10.74 -11.34 14.84
C ALA A 97 9.49 -12.12 15.32
N SER A 98 8.28 -11.57 15.15
CA SER A 98 7.04 -12.10 15.75
C SER A 98 6.19 -12.97 14.80
N THR A 99 6.32 -12.83 13.48
CA THR A 99 5.46 -13.53 12.50
C THR A 99 5.79 -15.02 12.38
N LYS A 100 7.07 -15.42 12.46
CA LYS A 100 7.43 -16.86 12.54
C LYS A 100 6.99 -17.50 13.86
N ILE A 101 6.76 -16.72 14.90
CA ILE A 101 6.43 -17.27 16.22
C ILE A 101 4.94 -17.56 16.33
N ARG A 102 4.09 -16.64 15.86
CA ARG A 102 2.62 -16.81 15.93
C ARG A 102 2.09 -17.83 14.91
N TYR A 103 2.71 -17.95 13.73
CA TYR A 103 2.28 -18.90 12.70
C TYR A 103 2.66 -20.36 13.03
N PHE A 104 3.74 -20.57 13.79
CA PHE A 104 4.23 -21.92 14.09
C PHE A 104 3.89 -22.43 15.50
N TYR A 105 3.59 -21.58 16.48
CA TYR A 105 3.66 -21.99 17.90
C TYR A 105 2.47 -21.56 18.76
N GLY A 106 1.25 -21.66 18.21
CA GLY A 106 0.00 -21.27 18.89
C GLY A 106 -0.36 -22.02 20.18
N LYS A 107 0.35 -23.09 20.58
CA LYS A 107 0.10 -23.82 21.85
C LYS A 107 1.40 -24.48 22.36
N GLY A 108 2.00 -23.99 23.46
CA GLY A 108 3.05 -24.72 24.21
C GLY A 108 4.53 -24.37 23.92
N ALA A 109 4.88 -23.09 23.79
CA ALA A 109 6.24 -22.66 23.47
C ALA A 109 7.21 -22.66 24.68
N GLY A 110 8.04 -23.70 24.82
CA GLY A 110 9.11 -23.79 25.83
C GLY A 110 10.38 -22.95 25.55
N LEU A 111 11.46 -23.19 26.30
CA LEU A 111 12.74 -22.45 26.25
C LEU A 111 13.36 -22.32 24.84
N LYS A 112 13.19 -23.34 23.98
CA LYS A 112 13.66 -23.33 22.59
C LYS A 112 13.03 -22.20 21.76
N THR A 113 11.78 -21.85 22.04
CA THR A 113 11.03 -20.79 21.35
C THR A 113 11.50 -19.41 21.78
N TYR A 114 11.86 -19.24 23.06
CA TYR A 114 12.50 -18.02 23.57
C TYR A 114 13.83 -17.75 22.87
N HIS A 115 14.71 -18.76 22.76
CA HIS A 115 15.99 -18.59 22.05
C HIS A 115 15.80 -18.32 20.55
N ALA A 116 14.81 -18.95 19.90
CA ALA A 116 14.48 -18.66 18.51
C ALA A 116 14.01 -17.20 18.33
N MET A 117 13.19 -16.68 19.26
CA MET A 117 12.78 -15.27 19.28
C MET A 117 13.97 -14.34 19.44
N GLN A 118 14.87 -14.61 20.38
CA GLN A 118 16.04 -13.77 20.60
C GLN A 118 16.97 -13.76 19.37
N ARG A 119 17.16 -14.91 18.71
CA ARG A 119 17.90 -14.98 17.43
C ARG A 119 17.21 -14.21 16.31
N ALA A 120 15.88 -14.23 16.25
CA ALA A 120 15.12 -13.46 15.26
C ALA A 120 15.23 -11.95 15.52
N LYS A 121 15.11 -11.51 16.78
CA LYS A 121 15.33 -10.11 17.19
C LYS A 121 16.75 -9.64 16.88
N LYS A 122 17.76 -10.48 17.16
CA LYS A 122 19.17 -10.17 16.85
C LYS A 122 19.38 -9.99 15.34
N ARG A 123 18.84 -10.90 14.53
CA ARG A 123 18.90 -10.81 13.06
C ARG A 123 18.16 -9.59 12.51
N HIS A 124 16.98 -9.28 13.06
CA HIS A 124 16.22 -8.09 12.72
C HIS A 124 17.03 -6.81 12.99
N LYS A 125 17.60 -6.67 14.20
CA LYS A 125 18.43 -5.51 14.56
C LYS A 125 19.68 -5.39 13.68
N ALA A 126 20.36 -6.50 13.41
CA ALA A 126 21.52 -6.51 12.51
C ALA A 126 21.14 -6.06 11.09
N PHE A 127 20.02 -6.55 10.57
CA PHE A 127 19.51 -6.14 9.25
C PHE A 127 19.16 -4.65 9.20
N GLU A 128 18.53 -4.10 10.25
CA GLU A 128 18.26 -2.66 10.34
C GLU A 128 19.56 -1.83 10.39
N GLU A 129 20.56 -2.28 11.14
CA GLU A 129 21.88 -1.64 11.24
C GLU A 129 22.58 -1.67 9.87
N GLU A 130 22.66 -2.83 9.23
CA GLU A 130 23.25 -3.01 7.90
C GLU A 130 22.52 -2.15 6.84
N MET A 131 21.18 -2.09 6.86
CA MET A 131 20.44 -1.18 5.98
C MET A 131 20.74 0.30 6.26
N SER A 132 20.93 0.67 7.52
CA SER A 132 21.23 2.06 7.88
C SER A 132 22.60 2.52 7.37
N GLU A 133 23.56 1.59 7.33
CA GLU A 133 24.94 1.80 6.87
C GLU A 133 25.11 1.59 5.36
N ALA A 134 24.24 0.81 4.73
CA ALA A 134 24.30 0.51 3.30
C ALA A 134 24.33 1.78 2.46
N GLN A 135 25.26 1.89 1.52
CA GLN A 135 25.28 3.00 0.57
C GLN A 135 24.15 2.83 -0.45
N ILE A 136 23.58 3.96 -0.86
CA ILE A 136 22.65 3.98 -2.00
C ILE A 136 23.54 3.98 -3.23
N GLY A 137 23.65 2.83 -3.89
CA GLY A 137 24.31 2.74 -5.19
C GLY A 137 23.52 3.49 -6.27
N GLU A 138 23.92 3.33 -7.53
CA GLU A 138 23.10 3.79 -8.65
C GLU A 138 21.77 3.04 -8.64
N ILE A 139 20.68 3.80 -8.48
CA ILE A 139 19.33 3.25 -8.51
C ILE A 139 18.72 3.61 -9.85
N GLU A 140 18.44 2.59 -10.65
CA GLU A 140 17.58 2.74 -11.82
C GLU A 140 16.16 3.05 -11.34
N LEU A 141 15.71 4.28 -11.52
CA LEU A 141 14.34 4.67 -11.18
C LEU A 141 13.40 4.15 -12.26
N PHE A 142 12.26 3.61 -11.83
CA PHE A 142 11.18 3.25 -12.74
C PHE A 142 9.94 4.06 -12.41
N THR A 143 9.11 4.23 -13.43
CA THR A 143 7.83 4.93 -13.33
C THR A 143 6.68 3.93 -13.36
N LEU A 144 5.70 4.13 -12.49
CA LEU A 144 4.43 3.41 -12.57
C LEU A 144 3.53 4.10 -13.59
N LYS A 145 2.88 3.32 -14.45
CA LYS A 145 1.93 3.86 -15.43
C LYS A 145 0.63 4.26 -14.75
N THR A 146 0.14 3.43 -13.83
CA THR A 146 -1.16 3.63 -13.18
C THR A 146 -1.12 3.34 -11.68
N PRO A 147 -1.99 3.97 -10.86
CA PRO A 147 -2.05 3.72 -9.43
C PRO A 147 -2.31 2.25 -9.05
N LEU A 148 -2.92 1.49 -9.95
CA LEU A 148 -3.18 0.06 -9.72
C LEU A 148 -1.91 -0.78 -9.66
N GLU A 149 -0.85 -0.34 -10.32
CA GLU A 149 0.42 -1.06 -10.37
C GLU A 149 1.17 -0.96 -9.05
N ILE A 150 0.83 0.03 -8.18
CA ILE A 150 1.48 0.25 -6.89
C ILE A 150 1.48 -1.03 -6.05
N ILE A 151 0.30 -1.61 -5.78
CA ILE A 151 0.17 -2.76 -4.86
C ILE A 151 0.82 -4.03 -5.41
N PRO A 152 0.57 -4.44 -6.68
CA PRO A 152 1.29 -5.55 -7.30
C PRO A 152 2.80 -5.35 -7.31
N THR A 153 3.28 -4.13 -7.55
CA THR A 153 4.72 -3.83 -7.57
C THR A 153 5.33 -3.91 -6.19
N ILE A 154 4.71 -3.33 -5.14
CA ILE A 154 5.11 -3.52 -3.74
C ILE A 154 5.22 -5.01 -3.42
N LYS A 155 4.19 -5.80 -3.75
CA LYS A 155 4.20 -7.25 -3.51
C LYS A 155 5.32 -7.97 -4.25
N ARG A 156 5.53 -7.69 -5.54
CA ARG A 156 6.58 -8.36 -6.32
C ARG A 156 7.98 -7.99 -5.83
N MET A 157 8.18 -6.73 -5.47
CA MET A 157 9.51 -6.19 -5.19
C MET A 157 9.94 -6.37 -3.74
N LEU A 158 9.01 -6.47 -2.79
CA LEU A 158 9.38 -6.53 -1.37
C LEU A 158 9.11 -7.89 -0.71
N VAL A 159 8.44 -8.84 -1.40
CA VAL A 159 8.19 -10.19 -0.85
C VAL A 159 9.43 -11.10 -0.92
N LYS A 160 10.31 -10.91 -1.90
CA LYS A 160 11.54 -11.68 -2.00
C LYS A 160 12.55 -11.20 -0.94
N GLN A 161 13.30 -12.14 -0.35
CA GLN A 161 14.41 -11.80 0.53
C GLN A 161 15.58 -11.34 -0.31
N PHE A 162 16.10 -10.15 -0.01
CA PHE A 162 17.27 -9.56 -0.65
C PHE A 162 18.31 -9.22 0.39
N SER A 163 19.52 -8.89 -0.05
CA SER A 163 20.50 -8.25 0.83
C SER A 163 19.96 -6.90 1.36
N PRO A 164 20.49 -6.37 2.47
CA PRO A 164 20.12 -5.05 2.99
C PRO A 164 20.26 -3.94 1.95
N ALA A 165 21.35 -3.92 1.18
CA ALA A 165 21.61 -2.91 0.16
C ALA A 165 20.60 -2.96 -1.00
N GLU A 166 20.31 -4.16 -1.52
CA GLU A 166 19.28 -4.34 -2.55
C GLU A 166 17.88 -3.99 -2.02
N SER A 167 17.58 -4.34 -0.77
CA SER A 167 16.30 -4.01 -0.12
C SER A 167 16.13 -2.50 -0.02
N LEU A 168 17.18 -1.79 0.40
CA LEU A 168 17.21 -0.34 0.46
C LEU A 168 16.98 0.27 -0.94
N GLY A 169 17.70 -0.19 -1.96
CA GLY A 169 17.52 0.25 -3.34
C GLY A 169 16.08 0.08 -3.83
N ARG A 170 15.45 -1.06 -3.56
CA ARG A 170 14.04 -1.32 -3.94
C ARG A 170 13.05 -0.45 -3.17
N VAL A 171 13.27 -0.25 -1.87
CA VAL A 171 12.47 0.68 -1.05
C VAL A 171 12.50 2.06 -1.68
N TYR A 172 13.67 2.53 -2.11
CA TYR A 172 13.82 3.79 -2.82
C TYR A 172 13.05 3.84 -4.13
N GLN A 173 13.24 2.86 -5.02
CA GLN A 173 12.57 2.82 -6.32
C GLN A 173 11.04 2.89 -6.17
N ILE A 174 10.49 2.07 -5.27
CA ILE A 174 9.05 2.02 -5.01
C ILE A 174 8.55 3.33 -4.39
N SER A 175 9.28 3.85 -3.41
CA SER A 175 8.93 5.09 -2.74
C SER A 175 8.91 6.26 -3.73
N TYR A 176 9.90 6.34 -4.61
CA TYR A 176 9.94 7.31 -5.70
C TYR A 176 8.74 7.16 -6.64
N ALA A 177 8.52 5.95 -7.17
CA ALA A 177 7.45 5.71 -8.14
C ALA A 177 6.05 6.02 -7.56
N ILE A 178 5.87 5.83 -6.24
CA ILE A 178 4.65 6.22 -5.53
C ILE A 178 4.55 7.74 -5.38
N CYS A 179 5.64 8.44 -5.05
CA CYS A 179 5.63 9.90 -5.01
C CYS A 179 5.28 10.49 -6.39
N GLU A 180 5.89 9.92 -7.43
CA GLU A 180 5.68 10.34 -8.81
C GLU A 180 4.20 10.21 -9.19
N ILE A 181 3.56 9.09 -8.87
CA ILE A 181 2.16 8.86 -9.24
C ILE A 181 1.17 9.62 -8.36
N VAL A 182 1.47 9.80 -7.06
CA VAL A 182 0.63 10.55 -6.13
C VAL A 182 0.61 12.04 -6.47
N TRP A 183 1.72 12.60 -6.92
CA TRP A 183 1.84 14.02 -7.27
C TRP A 183 1.77 14.29 -8.77
N ARG A 184 1.50 13.29 -9.61
CA ARG A 184 1.28 13.49 -11.04
C ARG A 184 0.05 14.38 -11.25
N ASN A 185 0.22 15.46 -11.99
CA ASN A 185 -0.90 16.33 -12.35
C ASN A 185 -1.86 15.56 -13.28
N PRO A 186 -3.12 15.36 -12.87
CA PRO A 186 -4.03 14.53 -13.64
C PRO A 186 -4.47 15.17 -14.97
N ASN A 187 -4.34 16.49 -15.12
CA ASN A 187 -4.59 17.19 -16.40
C ASN A 187 -3.48 16.95 -17.44
N LYS A 188 -2.33 16.43 -17.01
CA LYS A 188 -1.19 16.09 -17.89
C LYS A 188 -1.15 14.61 -18.29
N LEU A 189 -2.20 13.84 -17.99
CA LEU A 189 -2.28 12.43 -18.39
C LEU A 189 -2.47 12.32 -19.90
N SER A 190 -1.72 11.42 -20.52
CA SER A 190 -1.93 11.03 -21.91
C SER A 190 -3.29 10.37 -22.12
N GLN A 191 -3.80 10.39 -23.35
CA GLN A 191 -5.06 9.74 -23.67
C GLN A 191 -5.00 8.22 -23.38
N GLU A 192 -3.86 7.57 -23.65
CA GLU A 192 -3.65 6.15 -23.31
C GLU A 192 -3.75 5.91 -21.80
N GLU A 193 -3.13 6.75 -20.97
CA GLU A 193 -3.27 6.66 -19.51
C GLU A 193 -4.72 6.83 -19.08
N LYS A 194 -5.42 7.83 -19.62
CA LYS A 194 -6.85 8.06 -19.31
C LYS A 194 -7.70 6.85 -19.70
N GLU A 195 -7.45 6.26 -20.88
CA GLU A 195 -8.14 5.04 -21.31
C GLU A 195 -7.83 3.83 -20.42
N LEU A 196 -6.56 3.65 -20.03
CA LEU A 196 -6.16 2.60 -19.11
C LEU A 196 -6.89 2.72 -17.78
N LEU A 197 -7.16 3.94 -17.32
CA LEU A 197 -7.91 4.22 -16.10
C LEU A 197 -9.40 3.89 -16.22
N VAL A 198 -10.01 4.17 -17.37
CA VAL A 198 -11.41 3.80 -17.65
C VAL A 198 -11.55 2.28 -17.78
N LYS A 199 -10.57 1.62 -18.41
CA LYS A 199 -10.55 0.16 -18.65
C LYS A 199 -10.30 -0.68 -17.39
N ILE A 200 -10.03 -0.05 -16.24
CA ILE A 200 -9.77 -0.74 -14.98
C ILE A 200 -10.95 -1.63 -14.59
N PRO A 201 -10.79 -2.96 -14.56
CA PRO A 201 -11.80 -3.85 -14.02
C PRO A 201 -11.92 -3.61 -12.52
N SER A 202 -13.12 -3.30 -12.03
CA SER A 202 -13.41 -3.12 -10.62
C SER A 202 -12.73 -4.22 -9.77
N PHE A 203 -11.84 -3.81 -8.87
CA PHE A 203 -10.94 -4.64 -8.04
C PHE A 203 -11.63 -5.73 -7.18
N LYS A 204 -12.96 -5.84 -7.22
CA LYS A 204 -13.76 -6.75 -6.38
C LYS A 204 -14.03 -8.13 -6.96
N LYS A 205 -13.63 -8.45 -8.21
CA LYS A 205 -13.91 -9.76 -8.84
C LYS A 205 -13.49 -10.95 -7.94
N LYS A 206 -12.38 -10.82 -7.19
CA LYS A 206 -11.86 -11.87 -6.31
C LYS A 206 -12.63 -12.06 -4.99
N TYR A 207 -13.17 -10.99 -4.39
CA TYR A 207 -13.96 -11.08 -3.15
C TYR A 207 -15.40 -11.51 -3.41
N PHE A 208 -15.96 -11.10 -4.55
CA PHE A 208 -17.34 -11.42 -4.90
C PHE A 208 -17.51 -12.85 -5.40
N LEU A 209 -16.52 -13.42 -6.11
CA LEU A 209 -16.51 -14.85 -6.46
C LEU A 209 -16.52 -15.76 -5.23
N LYS A 210 -15.87 -15.33 -4.14
CA LYS A 210 -15.86 -16.09 -2.88
C LYS A 210 -17.21 -16.01 -2.16
N LEU A 211 -17.81 -14.81 -2.09
CA LEU A 211 -19.13 -14.61 -1.48
C LEU A 211 -20.25 -15.31 -2.26
N GLY A 212 -20.20 -15.26 -3.60
CA GLY A 212 -21.17 -15.93 -4.47
C GLY A 212 -21.09 -17.46 -4.41
N GLY A 213 -19.89 -18.03 -4.24
CA GLY A 213 -19.72 -19.47 -4.06
C GLY A 213 -20.29 -19.99 -2.73
N GLU A 214 -20.07 -19.25 -1.64
CA GLU A 214 -20.58 -19.63 -0.30
C GLU A 214 -22.11 -19.46 -0.20
N ILE A 215 -22.67 -18.38 -0.77
CA ILE A 215 -24.12 -18.15 -0.81
C ILE A 215 -24.82 -19.13 -1.77
N GLY A 216 -24.22 -19.40 -2.93
CA GLY A 216 -24.77 -20.35 -3.91
C GLY A 216 -24.85 -21.79 -3.37
N SER A 217 -23.87 -22.20 -2.55
CA SER A 217 -23.87 -23.51 -1.89
C SER A 217 -24.92 -23.62 -0.77
N LEU A 218 -25.27 -22.52 -0.11
CA LEU A 218 -26.29 -22.52 0.95
C LEU A 218 -27.71 -22.51 0.35
N LEU A 219 -27.92 -21.80 -0.76
CA LEU A 219 -29.22 -21.68 -1.40
C LEU A 219 -29.62 -22.93 -2.20
N SER A 220 -28.66 -23.69 -2.74
CA SER A 220 -28.96 -24.94 -3.47
C SER A 220 -29.57 -26.04 -2.60
N LEU A 221 -29.35 -26.00 -1.28
CA LEU A 221 -29.93 -26.93 -0.31
C LEU A 221 -31.39 -26.61 0.06
N ILE A 222 -31.86 -25.38 -0.19
CA ILE A 222 -33.16 -24.90 0.28
C ILE A 222 -34.21 -24.83 -0.86
N PHE A 223 -33.78 -24.80 -2.13
CA PHE A 223 -34.62 -24.37 -3.25
C PHE A 223 -34.89 -25.41 -4.37
N VAL A 224 -34.94 -26.70 -4.08
CA VAL A 224 -35.29 -27.72 -5.10
C VAL A 224 -36.68 -27.50 -5.74
N PRO A 225 -37.76 -27.10 -5.02
CA PRO A 225 -39.07 -26.87 -5.65
C PRO A 225 -39.33 -25.44 -6.16
N ALA A 226 -38.39 -24.50 -6.04
CA ALA A 226 -38.64 -23.07 -6.32
C ALA A 226 -37.64 -22.46 -7.32
N ILE A 227 -37.31 -23.23 -8.36
CA ILE A 227 -36.44 -22.86 -9.48
C ILE A 227 -36.78 -21.48 -10.10
N PRO A 228 -38.06 -21.10 -10.32
CA PRO A 228 -38.38 -19.80 -10.92
C PRO A 228 -38.00 -18.61 -10.03
N ILE A 229 -38.23 -18.75 -8.71
CA ILE A 229 -37.90 -17.72 -7.73
C ILE A 229 -36.37 -17.57 -7.63
N PHE A 230 -35.65 -18.69 -7.60
CA PHE A 230 -34.20 -18.69 -7.60
C PHE A 230 -33.62 -18.01 -8.86
N LEU A 231 -34.13 -18.33 -10.05
CA LEU A 231 -33.72 -17.70 -11.31
C LEU A 231 -33.96 -16.19 -11.29
N PHE A 232 -35.11 -15.73 -10.77
CA PHE A 232 -35.39 -14.30 -10.63
C PHE A 232 -34.37 -13.60 -9.73
N PHE A 233 -34.09 -14.12 -8.54
CA PHE A 233 -33.10 -13.52 -7.64
C PHE A 233 -31.67 -13.60 -8.20
N PHE A 234 -31.33 -14.67 -8.91
CA PHE A 234 -30.03 -14.81 -9.57
C PHE A 234 -29.85 -13.78 -10.69
N LEU A 235 -30.86 -13.59 -11.54
CA LEU A 235 -30.84 -12.58 -12.59
C LEU A 235 -30.84 -11.16 -12.02
N LEU A 236 -31.62 -10.89 -10.98
CA LEU A 236 -31.60 -9.61 -10.26
C LEU A 236 -30.23 -9.35 -9.66
N PHE A 237 -29.60 -10.36 -9.07
CA PHE A 237 -28.23 -10.27 -8.55
C PHE A 237 -27.22 -10.00 -9.67
N ILE A 238 -27.32 -10.67 -10.83
CA ILE A 238 -26.47 -10.38 -12.00
C ILE A 238 -26.70 -8.95 -12.47
N PHE A 239 -27.95 -8.50 -12.58
CA PHE A 239 -28.28 -7.15 -13.00
C PHE A 239 -27.72 -6.10 -12.03
N LEU A 240 -28.01 -6.23 -10.74
CA LEU A 240 -27.44 -5.38 -9.69
C LEU A 240 -25.91 -5.44 -9.72
N PHE A 241 -25.32 -6.61 -9.94
CA PHE A 241 -23.87 -6.76 -10.07
C PHE A 241 -23.33 -5.99 -11.27
N LEU A 242 -23.98 -6.04 -12.44
CA LEU A 242 -23.59 -5.29 -13.63
C LEU A 242 -23.72 -3.79 -13.40
N VAL A 243 -24.80 -3.35 -12.74
CA VAL A 243 -25.03 -1.95 -12.37
C VAL A 243 -24.00 -1.47 -11.33
N PHE A 244 -23.74 -2.23 -10.27
CA PHE A 244 -22.74 -1.91 -9.24
C PHE A 244 -21.31 -1.96 -9.77
N ARG A 245 -21.00 -2.87 -10.70
CA ARG A 245 -19.71 -2.94 -11.38
C ARG A 245 -19.42 -1.64 -12.15
N ASN A 246 -20.44 -1.07 -12.79
CA ASN A 246 -20.30 0.15 -13.56
C ASN A 246 -20.32 1.42 -12.69
N THR A 247 -20.96 1.41 -11.51
CA THR A 247 -21.06 2.59 -10.63
C THR A 247 -19.94 2.74 -9.59
N LEU A 248 -19.14 1.71 -9.31
CA LEU A 248 -18.06 1.78 -8.31
C LEU A 248 -16.68 2.22 -8.88
N ASN A 249 -16.48 2.17 -10.19
CA ASN A 249 -15.29 2.72 -10.85
C ASN A 249 -15.18 4.25 -10.67
N PRO A 250 -16.28 5.03 -10.84
CA PRO A 250 -16.29 6.48 -10.60
C PRO A 250 -15.75 6.89 -9.23
N PHE A 251 -16.08 6.18 -8.14
CA PHE A 251 -15.65 6.59 -6.81
C PHE A 251 -14.13 6.44 -6.58
N PHE A 252 -13.54 5.33 -7.06
CA PHE A 252 -12.09 5.14 -6.99
C PHE A 252 -11.37 6.18 -7.86
N LEU A 253 -11.87 6.39 -9.07
CA LEU A 253 -11.33 7.34 -10.01
C LEU A 253 -11.47 8.79 -9.52
N GLU A 254 -12.62 9.19 -8.98
CA GLU A 254 -12.84 10.50 -8.36
C GLU A 254 -11.85 10.73 -7.21
N LYS A 255 -11.60 9.71 -6.39
CA LYS A 255 -10.63 9.80 -5.29
C LYS A 255 -9.19 9.95 -5.78
N TRP A 256 -8.86 9.42 -6.96
CA TRP A 256 -7.52 9.45 -7.55
C TRP A 256 -7.28 10.61 -8.52
N TYR A 257 -8.31 11.17 -9.15
CA TYR A 257 -8.17 12.18 -10.19
C TYR A 257 -8.97 13.45 -9.92
N GLY A 258 -9.81 13.44 -8.89
CA GLY A 258 -10.68 14.54 -8.53
C GLY A 258 -11.96 14.56 -9.37
N LYS A 259 -12.99 15.24 -8.84
CA LYS A 259 -14.33 15.27 -9.42
C LYS A 259 -14.39 15.98 -10.78
N LYS A 260 -13.54 17.00 -10.98
CA LYS A 260 -13.57 17.89 -12.15
C LYS A 260 -13.17 17.20 -13.46
N ILE A 261 -12.39 16.13 -13.41
CA ILE A 261 -11.89 15.44 -14.61
C ILE A 261 -12.96 14.54 -15.24
N PHE A 262 -13.96 14.10 -14.47
CA PHE A 262 -15.00 13.20 -14.95
C PHE A 262 -16.27 13.89 -15.42
N THR A 263 -16.38 15.21 -15.27
CA THR A 263 -17.50 15.95 -15.87
C THR A 263 -17.30 16.21 -17.37
N GLU A 264 -16.10 15.96 -17.89
CA GLU A 264 -15.72 16.18 -19.30
C GLU A 264 -15.66 14.88 -20.13
N TYR A 265 -15.95 13.72 -19.52
CA TYR A 265 -16.03 12.40 -20.17
C TYR A 265 -17.40 11.78 -19.94
#